data_AF-A0A0P0FWP0-F1
#
_entry.id   AF-A0A0P0FWP0-F1
#
_cell.length_a   1.000
_cell.length_b   1.000
_cell.length_c   1.000
_cell.angle_alpha   90.00
_cell.angle_beta   90.00
_cell.angle_gamma   90.00
#
_symmetry.space_group_name_H-M   'P 1'
#
loop_
_entity.id
_entity.type
_entity.pdbx_description
1 polymer ?
#
loop_
_entity_poly.entity_id
_entity_poly.type
_entity_poly.pdbx_seq_one_letter_code
_entity_poly.pdbx_strand_id
1 'polypeptide(L)'
;MKAEKLYQCEFCGKGGFNRKKMRHHEENCPLNPSSKSCQTCAYLFQELFKINPEHTMLSSASDIFGRRPMCKAGISISTIEKSRCKLNLRTECEFWLRKLEENETDIYDAHLRNKQNPQRQTLQGRQ
;
A
#
# COMPACT_ATOMS: atom_id res chain seq x y z
N MET A 1 26.23 -24.56 6.38
CA MET A 1 25.32 -24.22 7.51
C MET A 1 24.54 -22.98 7.12
N LYS A 2 23.20 -23.03 7.08
CA LYS A 2 22.39 -21.80 6.93
C LYS A 2 22.50 -21.04 8.25
N ALA A 3 22.93 -19.79 8.22
CA ALA A 3 22.94 -18.96 9.41
C ALA A 3 21.50 -18.86 9.97
N GLU A 4 21.27 -19.43 11.16
CA GLU A 4 19.99 -19.34 11.84
C GLU A 4 19.74 -17.90 12.28
N LYS A 5 18.59 -17.36 11.88
CA LYS A 5 18.18 -16.01 12.25
C LYS A 5 17.83 -16.00 13.73
N LEU A 6 18.62 -15.28 14.54
CA LEU A 6 18.50 -15.28 16.00
C LEU A 6 17.29 -14.51 16.54
N TYR A 7 16.76 -13.55 15.77
CA TYR A 7 15.63 -12.71 16.17
C TYR A 7 14.53 -12.81 15.12
N GLN A 8 13.28 -12.93 15.54
CA GLN A 8 12.13 -13.03 14.66
C GLN A 8 11.06 -12.05 15.08
N CYS A 9 10.52 -11.30 14.12
CA CYS A 9 9.39 -10.42 14.34
C CYS A 9 8.16 -11.24 14.74
N GLU A 10 7.59 -10.98 15.91
CA GLU A 10 6.40 -11.70 16.40
C GLU A 10 5.16 -11.45 15.51
N PHE A 11 5.13 -10.32 14.81
CA PHE A 11 3.99 -9.92 13.99
C PHE A 11 4.01 -10.50 12.57
N CYS A 12 5.18 -10.50 11.90
CA CYS A 12 5.30 -10.92 10.49
C CYS A 12 6.18 -12.14 10.25
N GLY A 13 6.80 -12.68 11.30
CA GLY A 13 7.70 -13.82 11.19
C GLY A 13 9.02 -13.53 10.48
N LYS A 14 9.29 -12.28 10.07
CA LYS A 14 10.57 -11.90 9.45
C LYS A 14 11.70 -12.06 10.46
N GLY A 15 12.65 -12.94 10.15
CA GLY A 15 13.84 -13.11 10.97
C GLY A 15 15.05 -12.26 10.53
N GLY A 16 15.96 -12.00 11.46
CA GLY A 16 17.20 -11.26 11.26
C GLY A 16 18.24 -11.54 12.34
N PHE A 17 19.48 -11.06 12.11
CA PHE A 17 20.64 -11.35 12.99
C PHE A 17 20.96 -10.23 13.97
N ASN A 18 20.28 -9.07 13.87
CA ASN A 18 20.56 -7.90 14.68
C ASN A 18 19.32 -7.50 15.49
N ARG A 19 19.44 -7.53 16.82
CA ARG A 19 18.37 -7.20 17.76
C ARG A 19 17.81 -5.79 17.60
N LYS A 20 18.67 -4.77 17.47
CA LYS A 20 18.24 -3.36 17.31
C LYS A 20 17.45 -3.17 16.02
N LYS A 21 17.92 -3.77 14.93
CA LYS A 21 17.20 -3.74 13.64
C LYS A 21 15.87 -4.48 13.72
N MET A 22 15.80 -5.59 14.46
CA MET A 22 14.55 -6.33 14.63
C MET A 22 13.54 -5.56 15.48
N ARG A 23 13.96 -4.95 16.58
CA ARG A 23 13.09 -4.12 17.41
C ARG A 23 12.51 -2.94 16.63
N HIS A 24 13.36 -2.22 15.89
CA HIS A 24 12.90 -1.13 15.02
C HIS A 24 11.93 -1.61 13.93
N HIS A 25 12.19 -2.81 13.38
CA HIS A 25 11.28 -3.44 12.44
C HIS A 25 9.93 -3.77 13.09
N GLU A 26 9.89 -4.35 14.29
CA GLU A 26 8.67 -4.63 15.04
C GLU A 26 7.87 -3.37 15.35
N GLU A 27 8.52 -2.31 15.82
CA GLU A 27 7.91 -0.98 16.08
C GLU A 27 7.22 -0.41 14.82
N ASN A 28 7.76 -0.69 13.63
CA ASN A 28 7.24 -0.20 12.34
C ASN A 28 6.64 -1.32 11.48
N CYS A 29 6.36 -2.48 12.06
CA CYS A 29 5.91 -3.63 11.30
C CYS A 29 4.47 -3.38 10.88
N PRO A 30 4.09 -3.51 9.60
CA PRO A 30 2.70 -3.33 9.17
C PRO A 30 1.71 -4.28 9.85
N LEU A 31 2.22 -5.40 10.38
CA LEU A 31 1.49 -6.41 11.16
C LEU A 31 1.42 -6.11 12.65
N ASN A 32 2.15 -5.10 13.14
CA ASN A 32 2.05 -4.65 14.52
C ASN A 32 0.78 -3.79 14.69
N PRO A 33 -0.20 -4.22 15.51
CA PRO A 33 -1.42 -3.45 15.79
C PRO A 33 -1.16 -2.05 16.37
N SER A 34 -0.02 -1.89 17.05
CA SER A 34 0.41 -0.60 17.64
C SER A 34 1.07 0.32 16.60
N SER A 35 1.52 -0.23 15.47
CA SER A 35 1.96 0.61 14.35
C SER A 35 0.72 1.19 13.70
N LYS A 36 0.65 2.51 13.52
CA LYS A 36 -0.55 3.20 13.02
C LYS A 36 -0.91 2.91 11.56
N SER A 37 -0.34 1.87 10.95
CA SER A 37 -0.44 1.57 9.52
C SER A 37 -0.82 0.11 9.26
N CYS A 38 -1.98 -0.10 8.65
CA CYS A 38 -2.39 -1.39 8.12
C CYS A 38 -1.51 -1.82 6.93
N GLN A 39 -1.37 -3.10 6.58
CA GLN A 39 -0.61 -3.52 5.36
C GLN A 39 -1.20 -2.97 4.09
N THR A 40 -2.52 -2.85 4.01
CA THR A 40 -3.20 -2.17 2.89
C THR A 40 -2.77 -0.70 2.76
N CYS A 41 -2.40 -0.07 3.87
CA CYS A 41 -1.96 1.32 3.98
C CYS A 41 -0.43 1.45 3.79
N ALA A 42 0.33 0.46 4.25
CA ALA A 42 1.78 0.36 4.09
C ALA A 42 2.19 -0.03 2.66
N TYR A 43 1.33 -0.79 1.97
CA TYR A 43 1.46 -1.12 0.56
C TYR A 43 0.51 -0.22 -0.23
N LEU A 44 1.05 0.90 -0.67
CA LEU A 44 0.32 1.89 -1.46
C LEU A 44 0.67 1.79 -2.94
N PHE A 45 -0.29 2.17 -3.79
CA PHE A 45 0.02 2.61 -5.15
C PHE A 45 -0.14 4.13 -5.23
N GLN A 46 0.38 4.71 -6.30
CA GLN A 46 0.29 6.15 -6.54
C GLN A 46 -0.76 6.41 -7.61
N GLU A 47 -1.74 7.23 -7.27
CA GLU A 47 -2.70 7.78 -8.22
C GLU A 47 -2.31 9.22 -8.56
N LEU A 48 -2.54 9.63 -9.80
CA LEU A 48 -2.30 11.00 -10.23
C LEU A 48 -3.47 11.89 -9.83
N PHE A 49 -3.17 13.11 -9.39
CA PHE A 49 -4.19 14.16 -9.22
C PHE A 49 -3.69 15.46 -9.84
N LYS A 50 -4.61 16.25 -10.40
CA LYS A 50 -4.27 17.53 -11.03
C LYS A 50 -3.90 18.56 -9.97
N ILE A 51 -2.75 19.21 -10.15
CA ILE A 51 -2.28 20.31 -9.31
C ILE A 51 -2.84 21.61 -9.90
N ASN A 52 -3.54 22.40 -9.07
CA ASN A 52 -3.87 23.78 -9.42
C ASN A 52 -2.57 24.63 -9.35
N PRO A 53 -2.14 25.26 -10.46
CA PRO A 53 -0.97 26.13 -10.49
C PRO A 53 -1.03 27.27 -9.47
N GLU A 54 -2.20 27.81 -9.13
CA GLU A 54 -2.38 28.87 -8.12
C GLU A 54 -1.88 28.47 -6.73
N HIS A 55 -1.83 27.17 -6.44
CA HIS A 55 -1.30 26.65 -5.18
C HIS A 55 0.21 26.39 -5.22
N THR A 56 0.87 26.68 -6.33
CA THR A 56 2.29 26.42 -6.56
C THR A 56 2.99 27.67 -7.11
N MET A 57 4.32 27.69 -7.06
CA MET A 57 5.11 28.75 -7.70
C MET A 57 5.47 28.39 -9.16
N LEU A 58 4.77 27.42 -9.75
CA LEU A 58 5.08 26.91 -11.08
C LEU A 58 4.22 27.63 -12.12
N SER A 59 4.85 28.31 -13.07
CA SER A 59 4.21 28.80 -14.28
C SER A 59 4.40 27.77 -15.40
N SER A 60 3.42 26.89 -15.58
CA SER A 60 3.39 25.93 -16.69
C SER A 60 2.17 26.18 -17.55
N ALA A 61 2.36 26.19 -18.88
CA ALA A 61 1.25 26.19 -19.85
C ALA A 61 0.56 24.82 -19.95
N SER A 62 1.21 23.76 -19.43
CA SER A 62 0.71 22.39 -19.42
C SER A 62 0.18 21.99 -18.05
N ASP A 63 -0.79 21.06 -18.05
CA ASP A 63 -1.32 20.47 -16.83
C ASP A 63 -0.22 19.79 -16.00
N ILE A 64 -0.17 20.13 -14.71
CA ILE A 64 0.77 19.55 -13.75
C ILE A 64 0.01 18.51 -12.91
N PHE A 65 0.62 17.34 -12.71
CA PHE A 65 0.05 16.27 -11.91
C PHE A 65 0.93 15.93 -10.71
N GLY A 66 0.30 15.80 -9.54
CA GLY A 66 0.88 15.27 -8.33
C GLY A 66 0.56 13.77 -8.17
N ARG A 67 1.25 13.12 -7.23
CA ARG A 67 1.00 11.72 -6.88
C ARG A 67 0.41 11.65 -5.47
N ARG A 68 -0.71 10.95 -5.32
CA ARG A 68 -1.31 10.66 -4.00
C ARG A 68 -1.21 9.17 -3.69
N PRO A 69 -0.85 8.80 -2.45
CA PRO A 69 -0.85 7.41 -2.02
C PRO A 69 -2.29 6.94 -1.81
N MET A 70 -2.59 5.79 -2.42
CA MET A 70 -3.85 5.07 -2.27
C MET A 70 -3.56 3.70 -1.69
N CYS A 71 -4.37 3.26 -0.74
CA CYS A 71 -4.28 1.91 -0.23
C CYS A 71 -4.68 0.94 -1.35
N LYS A 72 -4.14 -0.29 -1.35
CA LYS A 72 -4.46 -1.26 -2.42
C LYS A 72 -5.93 -1.69 -2.48
N ALA A 73 -6.71 -1.52 -1.40
CA ALA A 73 -8.15 -1.71 -1.41
C ALA A 73 -8.93 -0.52 -2.02
N GLY A 74 -8.24 0.48 -2.58
CA GLY A 74 -8.86 1.66 -3.19
C GLY A 74 -9.29 2.74 -2.19
N ILE A 75 -9.06 2.52 -0.89
CA ILE A 75 -9.34 3.52 0.13
C ILE A 75 -8.27 4.61 0.08
N SER A 76 -8.73 5.87 0.06
CA SER A 76 -7.84 6.99 0.18
C SER A 76 -7.25 7.07 1.59
N ILE A 77 -5.92 6.98 1.66
CA ILE A 77 -5.11 7.16 2.89
C ILE A 77 -4.44 8.53 2.89
N SER A 78 -4.95 9.46 2.09
CA SER A 78 -4.43 10.81 1.98
C SER A 78 -5.55 11.81 1.74
N THR A 79 -5.30 13.06 2.11
CA THR A 79 -6.16 14.20 1.73
C THR A 79 -5.36 15.15 0.85
N ILE A 80 -6.05 15.80 -0.09
CA ILE A 80 -5.46 16.84 -0.93
C ILE A 80 -6.03 18.17 -0.47
N GLU A 81 -5.16 19.05 0.04
CA GLU A 81 -5.50 20.42 0.39
C GLU A 81 -4.54 21.37 -0.32
N LYS A 82 -5.08 22.35 -1.05
CA LYS A 82 -4.27 23.33 -1.79
C LYS A 82 -3.17 22.67 -2.65
N SER A 83 -3.56 21.67 -3.46
CA SER A 83 -2.66 20.86 -4.28
C SER A 83 -1.54 20.12 -3.53
N ARG A 84 -1.58 20.06 -2.19
CA ARG A 84 -0.64 19.31 -1.36
C ARG A 84 -1.29 18.05 -0.83
N CYS A 85 -0.57 16.94 -0.98
CA CYS A 85 -1.02 15.64 -0.49
C CYS A 85 -0.51 15.43 0.95
N LYS A 86 -1.44 15.26 1.89
CA LYS A 86 -1.14 14.89 3.28
C LYS A 86 -1.53 13.43 3.51
N LEU A 87 -0.60 12.62 4.00
CA LEU A 87 -0.87 11.23 4.35
C LEU A 87 -1.67 11.17 5.67
N ASN A 88 -2.78 10.44 5.63
CA ASN A 88 -3.61 10.13 6.80
C ASN A 88 -3.70 8.60 6.92
N LEU A 89 -2.72 8.02 7.59
CA LEU A 89 -2.75 6.59 7.90
C LEU A 89 -3.97 6.29 8.76
N ARG A 90 -4.77 5.30 8.33
CA ARG A 90 -5.94 4.86 9.07
C ARG A 90 -5.53 3.82 10.12
N THR A 91 -5.87 4.09 11.37
CA THR A 91 -5.75 3.12 12.47
C THR A 91 -6.89 2.10 12.49
N GLU A 92 -8.02 2.42 11.86
CA GLU A 92 -9.23 1.60 11.82
C GLU A 92 -9.54 1.16 10.38
N CYS A 93 -8.59 0.46 9.76
CA CYS A 93 -8.84 -0.11 8.44
C CYS A 93 -9.60 -1.44 8.60
N GLU A 94 -10.75 -1.61 7.96
CA GLU A 94 -11.47 -2.90 7.91
C GLU A 94 -10.64 -4.00 7.24
N PHE A 95 -9.70 -3.61 6.38
CA PHE A 95 -8.69 -4.48 5.76
C PHE A 95 -7.41 -4.55 6.60
N TRP A 96 -7.53 -4.47 7.93
CA TRP A 96 -6.41 -4.72 8.82
C TRP A 96 -5.88 -6.14 8.60
N LEU A 97 -4.60 -6.32 8.86
CA LEU A 97 -4.04 -7.65 8.76
C LEU A 97 -4.58 -8.53 9.86
N ARG A 98 -5.40 -9.50 9.48
CA ARG A 98 -5.41 -10.75 10.22
C ARG A 98 -4.18 -11.57 9.81
N LYS A 99 -3.62 -12.30 10.76
CA LYS A 99 -2.63 -13.34 10.46
C LYS A 99 -3.29 -14.31 9.49
N LEU A 100 -2.76 -14.42 8.27
CA LEU A 100 -3.21 -15.42 7.31
C LEU A 100 -2.81 -16.79 7.86
N GLU A 101 -3.77 -17.71 7.95
CA GLU A 101 -3.47 -19.09 8.30
C GLU A 101 -2.75 -19.79 7.16
N GLU A 102 -2.06 -20.91 7.46
CA GLU A 102 -1.56 -21.80 6.41
C GLU A 102 -2.77 -22.21 5.57
N ASN A 103 -2.76 -21.87 4.27
CA ASN A 103 -3.82 -22.05 3.27
C ASN A 103 -4.76 -20.87 3.02
N GLU A 104 -4.64 -19.76 3.75
CA GLU A 104 -5.38 -18.55 3.38
C GLU A 104 -4.70 -17.78 2.24
N THR A 105 -5.50 -17.46 1.23
CA THR A 105 -5.03 -16.64 0.12
C THR A 105 -5.12 -15.18 0.54
N ASP A 106 -4.01 -14.44 0.40
CA ASP A 106 -4.04 -13.00 0.57
C ASP A 106 -5.13 -12.41 -0.36
N ILE A 107 -5.96 -11.53 0.18
CA ILE A 107 -6.97 -10.77 -0.57
C ILE A 107 -6.37 -10.16 -1.85
N TYR A 108 -5.08 -9.80 -1.88
CA TYR A 108 -4.41 -9.30 -3.07
C TYR A 108 -4.12 -10.36 -4.13
N ASP A 109 -3.74 -11.56 -3.74
CA ASP A 109 -3.56 -12.68 -4.67
C ASP A 109 -4.90 -13.07 -5.31
N ALA A 110 -6.00 -12.98 -4.56
CA ALA A 110 -7.34 -13.18 -5.09
C ALA A 110 -7.74 -12.06 -6.09
N HIS A 111 -7.48 -10.79 -5.76
CA HIS A 111 -7.79 -9.66 -6.65
C HIS A 111 -6.90 -9.62 -7.90
N LEU A 112 -5.63 -10.00 -7.81
CA LEU A 112 -4.73 -10.12 -8.96
C LEU A 112 -5.14 -11.26 -9.89
N ARG A 113 -5.56 -12.41 -9.35
CA ARG A 113 -6.12 -13.52 -10.14
C ARG A 113 -7.42 -13.11 -10.83
N ASN A 114 -8.31 -12.37 -10.15
CA ASN A 114 -9.52 -11.85 -10.76
C ASN A 114 -9.24 -10.79 -11.86
N LYS A 115 -8.16 -10.01 -11.75
CA LYS A 115 -7.70 -9.11 -12.82
C LYS A 115 -6.98 -9.83 -13.97
N GLN A 116 -6.59 -11.10 -13.81
CA GLN A 116 -6.02 -11.93 -14.88
C GLN A 116 -7.07 -12.63 -15.74
N ASN A 117 -8.37 -12.44 -15.47
CA ASN A 117 -9.43 -12.82 -16.40
C ASN A 117 -10.26 -11.62 -16.89
N PRO A 118 -9.66 -10.66 -17.61
CA PRO A 118 -10.42 -9.91 -18.58
C PRO A 118 -10.58 -10.86 -19.77
N GLN A 119 -11.73 -11.52 -19.88
CA GLN A 119 -12.16 -12.00 -21.19
C GLN A 119 -11.97 -10.86 -22.17
N ARG A 120 -11.00 -11.02 -23.08
CA ARG A 120 -10.93 -10.27 -24.32
C ARG A 120 -12.30 -10.38 -24.98
N GLN A 121 -13.18 -9.41 -24.78
CA GLN A 121 -14.16 -9.09 -25.81
C GLN A 121 -13.37 -8.44 -26.94
N THR A 122 -12.81 -9.29 -27.79
CA THR A 122 -12.42 -8.92 -29.14
C THR A 122 -13.64 -8.31 -29.80
N LEU A 123 -13.62 -6.99 -29.99
CA LEU A 123 -14.44 -6.34 -31.02
C LEU A 123 -13.95 -6.86 -32.38
N GLN A 124 -14.59 -7.93 -32.84
CA GLN A 124 -14.64 -8.34 -34.24
C GLN A 124 -16.10 -8.50 -34.64
N GLY A 125 -16.45 -7.89 -35.78
CA GLY A 125 -17.79 -7.78 -36.36
C GLY A 125 -18.10 -6.31 -36.60
N ARG A 126 -17.59 -5.65 -37.66
CA ARG A 126 -17.96 -5.87 -39.08
C ARG A 126 -19.47 -6.10 -39.23
N GLN A 127 -20.21 -5.01 -39.41
CA GLN A 127 -21.06 -4.82 -40.58
C GLN A 127 -20.77 -3.44 -41.15
#